data_AF-A0A5M4ASD1-F1
#
_entry.id   AF-A0A5M4ASD1-F1
#
_cell.length_a   1.000
_cell.length_b   1.000
_cell.length_c   1.000
_cell.angle_alpha   90.00
_cell.angle_beta   90.00
_cell.angle_gamma   90.00
#
_symmetry.space_group_name_H-M   'P 1'
#
loop_
_entity.id
_entity.type
_entity.pdbx_description
1 polymer ?
#
loop_
_entity_poly.entity_id
_entity_poly.type
_entity_poly.pdbx_seq_one_letter_code
_entity_poly.pdbx_strand_id
1 'polypeptide(L)'
;MKHMVDLAWHENMFFDTVLDGHRLSIDALEENGGADKGPRPKKLMLLALAGCTAMDVISILRKMKMIPDKFNVIVEAEVTDEHPEKYELSDSWLYR
;
A
#
# COMPACT_ATOMS: atom_id res chain seq x y z
N MET A 1 4.86 19.70 -9.91
CA MET A 1 3.55 19.08 -10.16
C MET A 1 2.90 18.84 -8.80
N LYS A 2 1.59 19.08 -8.64
CA LYS A 2 0.89 18.92 -7.35
C LYS A 2 -0.05 17.72 -7.44
N HIS A 3 0.11 16.76 -6.54
CA HIS A 3 -0.85 15.66 -6.37
C HIS A 3 -1.87 16.07 -5.30
N MET A 4 -3.13 15.72 -5.51
CA MET A 4 -4.23 15.98 -4.58
C MET A 4 -5.13 14.75 -4.54
N VAL A 5 -5.54 14.36 -3.35
CA VAL A 5 -6.49 13.26 -3.11
C VAL A 5 -7.63 13.83 -2.28
N ASP A 6 -8.87 13.52 -2.66
CA ASP A 6 -10.08 13.85 -1.92
C ASP A 6 -10.69 12.57 -1.37
N LEU A 7 -10.67 12.41 -0.05
CA LEU A 7 -11.07 11.18 0.62
C LEU A 7 -12.34 11.45 1.43
N ALA A 8 -13.46 10.86 1.00
CA ALA A 8 -14.76 11.05 1.62
C ALA A 8 -14.97 10.04 2.75
N TRP A 9 -15.33 10.55 3.92
CA TRP A 9 -15.86 9.73 5.01
C TRP A 9 -17.34 9.41 4.75
N HIS A 10 -17.79 8.21 5.10
CA HIS A 10 -19.22 7.85 5.04
C HIS A 10 -19.78 7.50 6.41
N GLU A 11 -19.25 6.43 7.01
CA GLU A 11 -19.71 5.89 8.28
C GLU A 11 -18.54 5.20 8.98
N ASN A 12 -18.59 5.11 10.32
CA ASN A 12 -17.59 4.38 11.11
C ASN A 12 -16.15 4.76 10.70
N MET A 13 -15.31 3.78 10.38
CA MET A 13 -13.95 3.96 9.89
C MET A 13 -13.83 3.79 8.36
N PHE A 14 -14.96 3.82 7.63
CA PHE A 14 -15.00 3.63 6.19
C PHE A 14 -14.87 4.96 5.44
N PHE A 15 -13.92 4.99 4.51
CA PHE A 15 -13.70 6.10 3.60
C PHE A 15 -13.56 5.60 2.16
N ASP A 16 -13.91 6.43 1.19
CA ASP A 16 -13.64 6.15 -0.22
C ASP A 16 -13.18 7.39 -1.01
N THR A 17 -12.68 7.14 -2.21
CA THR A 17 -12.25 8.16 -3.14
C THR A 17 -12.33 7.65 -4.58
N VAL A 18 -12.25 8.56 -5.54
CA VAL A 18 -11.97 8.24 -6.94
C VAL A 18 -10.58 8.78 -7.26
N LEU A 19 -9.63 7.88 -7.47
CA LEU A 19 -8.25 8.20 -7.81
C LEU A 19 -7.96 7.71 -9.23
N ASP A 20 -7.59 8.62 -10.13
CA ASP A 20 -7.30 8.33 -11.55
C ASP A 20 -8.42 7.54 -12.28
N GLY A 21 -9.68 7.79 -11.91
CA GLY A 21 -10.85 7.09 -12.47
C GLY A 21 -11.16 5.73 -11.82
N HIS A 22 -10.39 5.33 -10.80
CA HIS A 22 -10.60 4.10 -10.05
C HIS A 22 -11.18 4.41 -8.67
N ARG A 23 -12.24 3.69 -8.28
CA ARG A 23 -12.77 3.79 -6.92
C ARG A 23 -11.88 3.01 -5.97
N LEU A 24 -11.42 3.67 -4.91
CA LEU A 24 -10.65 3.07 -3.84
C LEU A 24 -11.40 3.28 -2.53
N SER A 25 -11.45 2.26 -1.69
CA SER A 25 -11.98 2.34 -0.33
C SER A 25 -10.91 1.91 0.66
N ILE A 26 -11.02 2.43 1.87
CA ILE A 26 -10.24 2.00 3.03
C ILE A 26 -11.16 1.87 4.23
N ASP A 27 -10.84 0.93 5.12
CA ASP A 27 -11.62 0.67 6.32
C ASP A 27 -10.71 0.12 7.43
N ALA A 28 -11.25 -0.01 8.65
CA ALA A 28 -10.64 -0.71 9.78
C ALA A 28 -11.29 -2.10 10.01
N LEU A 29 -10.68 -2.90 10.89
CA LEU A 29 -11.31 -4.14 11.39
C LEU A 29 -12.47 -3.76 12.31
N GLU A 30 -13.42 -4.68 12.47
CA GLU A 30 -14.57 -4.48 13.38
C GLU A 30 -14.12 -4.17 14.81
N GLU A 31 -13.07 -4.83 15.30
CA GLU A 31 -12.46 -4.57 16.63
C GLU A 31 -11.95 -3.14 16.81
N ASN A 32 -11.65 -2.45 15.70
CA ASN A 32 -11.17 -1.08 15.65
C ASN A 32 -12.26 -0.11 15.17
N GLY A 33 -13.54 -0.51 15.24
CA GLY A 33 -14.69 0.31 14.88
C GLY A 33 -14.95 0.44 13.37
N GLY A 34 -14.31 -0.39 12.54
CA GLY A 34 -14.59 -0.48 11.10
C GLY A 34 -15.65 -1.53 10.76
N ALA A 35 -15.81 -1.80 9.46
CA ALA A 35 -16.72 -2.83 8.95
C ALA A 35 -16.04 -3.81 7.98
N ASP A 36 -14.71 -3.81 7.93
CA ASP A 36 -13.89 -4.62 7.02
C ASP A 36 -14.29 -4.51 5.53
N LYS A 37 -14.78 -3.34 5.09
CA LYS A 37 -15.25 -3.10 3.71
C LYS A 37 -14.14 -2.66 2.74
N GLY A 38 -12.89 -2.62 3.19
CA GLY A 38 -11.75 -2.19 2.38
C GLY A 38 -10.41 -2.47 3.05
N PRO A 39 -9.29 -2.32 2.33
CA PRO A 39 -7.96 -2.52 2.89
C PRO A 39 -7.65 -1.53 4.02
N ARG A 40 -6.73 -1.93 4.90
CA ARG A 40 -6.18 -1.04 5.95
C ARG A 40 -5.26 0.01 5.33
N PRO A 41 -5.35 1.29 5.73
CA PRO A 41 -4.52 2.36 5.17
C PRO A 41 -3.02 2.05 5.19
N LYS A 42 -2.51 1.47 6.28
CA LYS A 42 -1.09 1.11 6.40
C LYS A 42 -0.67 0.06 5.37
N LYS A 43 -1.44 -1.01 5.18
CA LYS A 43 -1.13 -2.04 4.17
C LYS A 43 -1.22 -1.48 2.75
N LEU A 44 -2.16 -0.56 2.51
CA LEU A 44 -2.26 0.15 1.23
C LEU A 44 -1.02 1.01 0.94
N MET A 45 -0.39 1.58 1.98
CA MET A 45 0.90 2.27 1.83
C MET A 45 2.03 1.33 1.37
N LEU A 46 2.11 0.10 1.89
CA LEU A 46 3.08 -0.90 1.40
C LEU A 46 2.79 -1.31 -0.04
N LEU A 47 1.51 -1.43 -0.41
CA LEU A 47 1.13 -1.71 -1.80
C LEU A 47 1.60 -0.60 -2.74
N ALA A 48 1.45 0.67 -2.35
CA ALA A 48 1.94 1.80 -3.13
C ALA A 48 3.46 1.75 -3.31
N LEU A 49 4.20 1.46 -2.23
CA LEU A 49 5.66 1.27 -2.29
C LEU A 49 6.07 0.12 -3.22
N ALA A 50 5.43 -1.04 -3.08
CA ALA A 50 5.66 -2.19 -3.94
C ALA A 50 5.37 -1.85 -5.41
N GLY A 51 4.28 -1.10 -5.66
CA GLY A 51 3.87 -0.66 -6.98
C GLY A 51 4.92 0.22 -7.67
N CYS A 52 5.44 1.24 -6.98
CA CYS A 52 6.50 2.10 -7.53
C CYS A 52 7.71 1.28 -7.97
N THR A 53 8.23 0.41 -7.09
CA THR A 53 9.37 -0.45 -7.39
C THR A 53 9.08 -1.44 -8.54
N ALA A 54 7.90 -2.06 -8.54
CA ALA A 54 7.49 -3.00 -9.58
C ALA A 54 7.45 -2.32 -10.96
N MET A 55 6.90 -1.10 -11.04
CA MET A 55 6.82 -0.33 -12.28
C MET A 55 8.21 0.02 -12.81
N ASP A 56 9.15 0.39 -11.94
CA ASP A 56 10.53 0.67 -12.31
C ASP A 56 11.25 -0.57 -12.88
N VAL A 57 11.14 -1.72 -12.18
CA VAL A 57 11.75 -2.98 -12.63
C VAL A 57 11.20 -3.41 -13.99
N ILE A 58 9.86 -3.40 -14.16
CA ILE A 58 9.23 -3.76 -15.44
C ILE A 58 9.64 -2.77 -16.55
N SER A 59 9.75 -1.47 -16.25
CA SER A 59 10.22 -0.47 -17.20
C SER A 59 11.64 -0.75 -17.68
N ILE A 60 12.55 -1.14 -16.78
CA ILE A 60 13.93 -1.54 -17.11
C ILE A 60 13.96 -2.81 -17.96
N LEU A 61 13.27 -3.88 -17.53
CA LEU A 61 13.22 -5.14 -18.28
C LEU A 61 12.69 -4.94 -19.71
N ARG A 62 11.65 -4.12 -19.87
CA ARG A 62 11.11 -3.76 -21.18
C ARG A 62 12.13 -3.03 -22.05
N LYS A 63 12.91 -2.09 -21.50
CA LYS A 63 14.00 -1.41 -22.23
C LYS A 63 15.08 -2.41 -22.69
N MET A 64 15.31 -3.46 -21.90
CA MET A 64 16.22 -4.57 -22.23
C MET A 64 15.60 -5.62 -23.15
N LYS A 65 14.35 -5.43 -23.60
CA LYS A 65 13.59 -6.39 -24.43
C LYS A 65 13.38 -7.76 -23.76
N MET A 66 13.31 -7.78 -22.43
CA MET A 66 12.95 -8.96 -21.65
C MET A 66 11.55 -8.78 -21.08
N ILE A 67 10.69 -9.79 -21.27
CA ILE A 67 9.34 -9.82 -20.69
C ILE A 67 9.27 -11.08 -19.82
N PRO A 68 9.15 -10.95 -18.48
CA PRO A 68 9.06 -12.11 -17.62
C PRO A 68 7.70 -12.79 -17.76
N ASP A 69 7.68 -14.13 -17.73
CA ASP A 69 6.41 -14.89 -17.69
C ASP A 69 5.67 -14.68 -16.36
N LYS A 70 6.41 -14.46 -15.26
CA LYS A 70 5.88 -14.17 -13.93
C LYS A 70 6.80 -13.20 -13.20
N PHE A 71 6.21 -12.20 -12.54
CA PHE A 71 6.93 -11.23 -11.72
C PHE A 71 6.05 -10.76 -10.57
N ASN A 72 6.53 -10.93 -9.34
CA ASN A 72 5.86 -10.49 -8.12
C ASN A 72 6.85 -9.72 -7.24
N VAL A 73 6.35 -8.70 -6.55
CA VAL A 73 7.09 -7.99 -5.49
C VAL A 73 6.40 -8.29 -4.17
N ILE A 74 7.16 -8.79 -3.20
CA ILE A 74 6.69 -9.02 -1.84
C ILE A 74 7.36 -7.98 -0.95
N VAL A 75 6.56 -7.24 -0.19
CA VAL A 75 7.05 -6.26 0.78
C VAL A 75 6.58 -6.69 2.16
N GLU A 76 7.52 -6.77 3.08
CA GLU A 76 7.31 -7.09 4.48
C GLU A 76 7.86 -5.94 5.32
N ALA A 77 7.13 -5.55 6.35
CA ALA A 77 7.52 -4.50 7.28
C ALA A 77 6.96 -4.81 8.66
N GLU A 78 7.77 -4.60 9.69
CA GLU A 78 7.36 -4.70 11.08
C GLU A 78 6.66 -3.41 11.51
N VAL A 79 5.71 -3.51 12.44
CA VAL A 79 5.01 -2.36 13.02
C VAL A 79 5.26 -2.30 14.51
N THR A 80 5.40 -1.09 15.05
CA THR A 80 5.59 -0.88 16.49
C THR A 80 4.33 -1.21 17.29
N ASP A 81 4.45 -1.71 18.51
CA ASP A 81 3.29 -1.97 19.37
C ASP A 81 2.67 -0.69 19.98
N GLU A 82 3.42 0.42 19.99
CA GLU A 82 2.96 1.70 20.56
C GLU A 82 2.10 2.51 19.60
N HIS A 83 1.11 3.23 20.12
CA HIS A 83 0.29 4.14 19.34
C HIS A 83 0.91 5.55 19.22
N PRO A 84 0.90 6.18 18.03
CA PRO A 84 0.43 5.62 16.75
C PRO A 84 1.46 4.62 16.18
N GLU A 85 0.98 3.44 15.74
CA GLU A 85 1.92 2.41 15.24
C GLU A 85 2.57 2.85 13.93
N LYS A 86 3.87 2.66 13.82
CA LYS A 86 4.68 3.03 12.66
C LYS A 86 5.37 1.79 12.10
N TYR A 87 5.75 1.85 10.82
CA TYR A 87 6.67 0.84 10.31
C TYR A 87 8.06 1.03 10.91
N GLU A 88 8.65 -0.05 11.38
CA GLU A 88 10.00 -0.12 11.94
C GLU A 88 10.96 -0.77 10.96
N LEU A 89 12.20 -0.29 10.94
CA LEU A 89 13.28 -0.92 10.18
C LEU A 89 13.86 -2.05 11.03
N SER A 90 13.54 -3.30 10.70
CA SER A 90 14.09 -4.44 11.43
C SER A 90 15.54 -4.70 11.01
N ASP A 91 16.46 -4.84 11.97
CA ASP A 91 17.88 -5.17 11.74
C ASP A 91 18.10 -6.54 11.05
N SER A 92 17.06 -7.38 11.01
CA SER A 92 17.10 -8.70 10.38
C SER A 92 17.38 -8.67 8.86
N TRP A 93 17.11 -7.55 8.19
CA TRP A 93 17.39 -7.34 6.76
C TRP A 93 18.82 -6.85 6.48
N LEU A 94 19.56 -6.36 7.47
CA LEU A 94 20.92 -5.83 7.28
C LEU A 94 21.99 -6.91 7.12
N TYR A 95 21.64 -8.18 7.37
CA TYR A 95 22.56 -9.33 7.30
C TYR A 95 22.09 -10.45 6.37
N ARG A 96 21.13 -10.18 5.48
CA ARG A 96 20.63 -11.11 4.47
C ARG A 96 21.09 -10.74 3.06
#